data_AF-A0AAE0F0F0-F1
#
_entry.id   AF-A0AAE0F0F0-F1
#
_cell.length_a   1.000
_cell.length_b   1.000
_cell.length_c   1.000
_cell.angle_alpha   90.00
_cell.angle_beta   90.00
_cell.angle_gamma   90.00
#
_symmetry.space_group_name_H-M   'P 1'
#
loop_
_entity.id
_entity.type
_entity.pdbx_description
1 polymer ?
#
loop_
_entity_poly.entity_id
_entity_poly.type
_entity_poly.pdbx_seq_one_letter_code
_entity_poly.pdbx_strand_id
1 'polypeptide(L)'
;MFDFGMYGMIPAMYSRKAKGSTKKRKPKKENWFERLTVDQMKDLLKASRQTVSGTKAELVARLMANENTSSYGAEARAGTISRVTLEWVGHQEGKTLDDIKAECRNKGLQVSGTKYDLVLRLLQATHGVGTPKRAAVEVSSTGAPIVDASGAPVPKKRKASTKTPDMDKLSERIKKKIFQDSSKWSNQKFKDHASDVFSACANIIQKEAFDKGFVERKDLTALDICEAVFEPIVSNESRLSGQGYASCSAYMCADLVKEVIRAVGSQMSLETIAVHREWINEVRGSLSAYGVDSFELDDELNMFEAPLLEQEDEDLSEEGNPCRQLEVQ
;
A
#
# COMPACT_ATOMS: atom_id res chain seq x y z
N MET A 1 -63.48 5.89 -15.13
CA MET A 1 -63.43 7.30 -14.68
C MET A 1 -62.57 7.30 -13.42
N PHE A 2 -61.25 7.45 -13.58
CA PHE A 2 -60.29 7.41 -12.48
C PHE A 2 -59.74 8.82 -12.28
N ASP A 3 -59.96 9.33 -11.08
CA ASP A 3 -59.70 10.69 -10.65
C ASP A 3 -58.18 10.86 -10.41
N PHE A 4 -57.52 11.64 -11.26
CA PHE A 4 -56.10 11.93 -11.19
C PHE A 4 -55.88 13.06 -10.17
N GLY A 5 -55.76 12.68 -8.90
CA GLY A 5 -55.44 13.58 -7.79
C GLY A 5 -54.06 14.21 -7.96
N MET A 6 -54.03 15.42 -8.52
CA MET A 6 -52.87 16.31 -8.59
C MET A 6 -52.49 16.82 -7.20
N TYR A 7 -51.68 16.06 -6.45
CA TYR A 7 -51.01 16.57 -5.26
C TYR A 7 -49.87 17.51 -5.68
N GLY A 8 -50.13 18.81 -5.54
CA GLY A 8 -49.13 19.86 -5.67
C GLY A 8 -48.05 19.73 -4.60
N MET A 9 -46.88 19.21 -4.98
CA MET A 9 -45.67 19.31 -4.18
C MET A 9 -45.18 20.76 -4.21
N ILE A 10 -45.38 21.48 -3.10
CA ILE A 10 -44.74 22.77 -2.84
C ILE A 10 -43.23 22.49 -2.71
N PRO A 11 -42.35 23.06 -3.55
CA PRO A 11 -40.92 22.89 -3.38
C PRO A 11 -40.51 23.54 -2.06
N ALA A 12 -40.04 22.72 -1.11
CA ALA A 12 -39.44 23.20 0.13
C ALA A 12 -38.29 24.15 -0.25
N MET A 13 -38.48 25.44 0.03
CA MET A 13 -37.42 26.44 -0.12
C MET A 13 -36.33 26.13 0.90
N TYR A 14 -35.34 25.34 0.48
CA TYR A 14 -34.14 25.09 1.27
C TYR A 14 -33.44 26.42 1.52
N SER A 15 -33.56 26.91 2.75
CA SER A 15 -32.77 27.98 3.32
C SER A 15 -31.28 27.66 3.06
N ARG A 16 -30.69 28.34 2.07
CA ARG A 16 -29.27 28.25 1.77
C ARG A 16 -28.53 28.88 2.96
N LYS A 17 -28.13 28.04 3.92
CA LYS A 17 -27.23 28.41 5.00
C LYS A 17 -26.07 29.21 4.41
N ALA A 18 -25.87 30.43 4.92
CA ALA A 18 -24.83 31.34 4.46
C ALA A 18 -23.48 30.60 4.42
N LYS A 19 -22.89 30.50 3.22
CA LYS A 19 -21.55 29.93 3.01
C LYS A 19 -20.58 30.71 3.90
N GLY A 20 -20.11 30.07 4.97
CA GLY A 20 -19.08 30.63 5.84
C GLY A 20 -17.87 31.07 5.01
N SER A 21 -17.29 32.21 5.35
CA SER A 21 -16.15 32.78 4.65
C SER A 21 -14.99 31.77 4.62
N THR A 22 -14.71 31.24 3.44
CA THR A 22 -13.59 30.33 3.23
C THR A 22 -12.30 31.05 3.60
N LYS A 23 -11.63 30.62 4.68
CA LYS A 23 -10.34 31.18 5.10
C LYS A 23 -9.40 31.19 3.88
N LYS A 24 -8.91 32.37 3.48
CA LYS A 24 -7.93 32.51 2.39
C LYS A 24 -6.75 31.59 2.71
N ARG A 25 -6.53 30.58 1.86
CA ARG A 25 -5.39 29.67 1.99
C ARG A 25 -4.12 30.50 1.84
N LYS A 26 -3.20 30.38 2.81
CA LYS A 26 -1.88 31.01 2.70
C LYS A 26 -1.22 30.52 1.40
N PRO A 27 -0.52 31.40 0.65
CA PRO A 27 0.20 30.99 -0.55
C PRO A 27 1.16 29.85 -0.19
N LYS A 28 1.23 28.84 -1.07
CA LYS A 28 2.17 27.73 -0.88
C LYS A 28 3.58 28.28 -0.98
N LYS A 29 4.38 28.05 0.05
CA LYS A 29 5.82 28.38 0.07
C LYS A 29 6.52 27.63 -1.06
N GLU A 30 7.24 28.35 -1.90
CA GLU A 30 7.90 27.82 -3.10
C GLU A 30 9.13 26.97 -2.76
N ASN A 31 9.79 27.27 -1.65
CA ASN A 31 10.98 26.59 -1.18
C ASN A 31 10.69 25.74 0.07
N TRP A 32 11.26 24.54 0.11
CA TRP A 32 11.17 23.64 1.27
C TRP A 32 11.80 24.26 2.54
N PHE A 33 12.91 25.01 2.44
CA PHE A 33 13.59 25.61 3.60
C PHE A 33 12.70 26.58 4.39
N GLU A 34 11.79 27.28 3.73
CA GLU A 34 10.87 28.21 4.43
C GLU A 34 9.92 27.49 5.40
N ARG A 35 9.71 26.18 5.20
CA ARG A 35 8.87 25.32 6.04
C ARG A 35 9.60 24.83 7.29
N LEU A 36 10.93 24.94 7.34
CA LEU A 36 11.74 24.54 8.49
C LEU A 36 11.68 25.55 9.64
N THR A 37 11.96 25.08 10.84
CA THR A 37 12.18 25.95 12.01
C THR A 37 13.54 26.65 11.90
N VAL A 38 13.72 27.76 12.63
CA VAL A 38 14.99 28.51 12.63
C VAL A 38 16.15 27.64 13.08
N ASP A 39 15.95 26.79 14.08
CA ASP A 39 16.99 25.88 14.59
C ASP A 39 17.39 24.83 13.54
N GLN A 40 16.43 24.25 12.83
CA GLN A 40 16.71 23.33 11.72
C GLN A 40 17.52 23.99 10.61
N MET A 41 17.20 25.24 10.23
CA MET A 41 18.00 25.97 9.24
C MET A 41 19.42 26.25 9.74
N LYS A 42 19.57 26.57 11.02
CA LYS A 42 20.89 26.77 11.64
C LYS A 42 21.71 25.48 11.65
N ASP A 43 21.09 24.34 11.92
CA ASP A 43 21.77 23.05 11.88
C ASP A 43 22.24 22.69 10.46
N LEU A 44 21.41 22.94 9.44
CA LEU A 44 21.81 22.76 8.03
C LEU A 44 22.98 23.67 7.65
N LEU A 45 22.94 24.95 8.05
CA LEU A 45 24.03 25.91 7.81
C LEU A 45 25.32 25.50 8.52
N LYS A 46 25.24 25.03 9.77
CA LYS A 46 26.42 24.49 10.49
C LYS A 46 27.00 23.26 9.78
N ALA A 47 26.13 22.34 9.36
CA ALA A 47 26.55 21.12 8.66
C ALA A 47 27.20 21.43 7.30
N SER A 48 26.78 22.49 6.61
CA SER A 48 27.39 22.98 5.37
C SER A 48 28.53 23.99 5.57
N ARG A 49 28.99 24.20 6.82
CA ARG A 49 30.05 25.15 7.21
C ARG A 49 29.78 26.60 6.81
N GLN A 50 28.51 27.01 6.81
CA GLN A 50 28.07 28.37 6.55
C GLN A 50 27.81 29.14 7.85
N THR A 51 27.76 30.48 7.77
CA THR A 51 27.45 31.33 8.92
C THR A 51 25.99 31.17 9.36
N VAL A 52 25.76 31.22 10.68
CA VAL A 52 24.47 30.89 11.32
C VAL A 52 23.70 32.09 11.88
N SER A 53 24.16 33.31 11.58
CA SER A 53 23.54 34.56 12.01
C SER A 53 22.53 35.08 10.98
N GLY A 54 21.61 35.91 11.47
CA GLY A 54 20.65 36.65 10.63
C GLY A 54 19.18 36.33 10.88
N THR A 55 18.33 37.03 10.15
CA THR A 55 16.88 36.77 10.12
C THR A 55 16.56 35.46 9.39
N LYS A 56 15.36 34.89 9.59
CA LYS A 56 14.93 33.67 8.89
C LYS A 56 15.05 33.79 7.36
N ALA A 57 14.73 34.96 6.79
CA ALA A 57 14.85 35.19 5.35
C ALA A 57 16.31 35.12 4.89
N GLU A 58 17.24 35.70 5.66
CA GLU A 58 18.68 35.62 5.38
C GLU A 58 19.21 34.18 5.45
N LEU A 59 18.76 33.39 6.43
CA LEU A 59 19.15 31.98 6.53
C LEU A 59 18.68 31.17 5.31
N VAL A 60 17.44 31.39 4.86
CA VAL A 60 16.89 30.75 3.64
C VAL A 60 17.67 31.18 2.40
N ALA A 61 17.92 32.49 2.25
CA ALA A 61 18.69 33.01 1.12
C ALA A 61 20.10 32.39 1.07
N ARG A 62 20.75 32.24 2.22
CA ARG A 62 22.08 31.63 2.31
C ARG A 62 22.08 30.14 1.93
N LEU A 63 21.09 29.38 2.40
CA LEU A 63 20.89 27.98 2.01
C LEU A 63 20.58 27.81 0.52
N MET A 64 19.86 28.75 -0.09
CA MET A 64 19.56 28.72 -1.53
C MET A 64 20.74 29.18 -2.40
N ALA A 65 21.58 30.09 -1.89
CA ALA A 65 22.75 30.58 -2.62
C ALA A 65 23.92 29.58 -2.64
N ASN A 66 23.96 28.63 -1.69
CA ASN A 66 25.03 27.64 -1.62
C ASN A 66 24.72 26.41 -2.48
N GLU A 67 25.65 26.05 -3.37
CA GLU A 67 25.55 24.92 -4.32
C GLU A 67 25.31 23.57 -3.64
N ASN A 68 25.88 23.33 -2.45
CA ASN A 68 25.71 22.07 -1.73
C ASN A 68 24.32 21.92 -1.11
N THR A 69 23.58 23.01 -0.92
CA THR A 69 22.27 23.00 -0.23
C THR A 69 21.10 23.37 -1.13
N SER A 70 21.32 24.17 -2.17
CA SER A 70 20.27 24.73 -3.04
C SER A 70 19.38 23.64 -3.67
N SER A 71 19.98 22.55 -4.15
CA SER A 71 19.28 21.41 -4.77
C SER A 71 18.28 20.70 -3.85
N TYR A 72 18.46 20.78 -2.53
CA TYR A 72 17.51 20.22 -1.56
C TYR A 72 16.33 21.16 -1.24
N GLY A 73 16.53 22.48 -1.42
CA GLY A 73 15.54 23.52 -1.17
C GLY A 73 14.47 23.61 -2.26
N ALA A 74 14.86 23.40 -3.51
CA ALA A 74 13.94 23.32 -4.64
C ALA A 74 13.01 22.11 -4.50
N GLU A 75 11.71 22.32 -4.70
CA GLU A 75 10.75 21.22 -4.74
C GLU A 75 10.66 20.69 -6.18
N ALA A 76 10.91 19.38 -6.35
CA ALA A 76 10.66 18.72 -7.63
C ALA A 76 9.20 18.91 -8.03
N ARG A 77 8.97 19.58 -9.16
CA ARG A 77 7.64 19.73 -9.75
C ARG A 77 7.66 19.10 -11.12
N ALA A 78 6.74 18.16 -11.35
CA ALA A 78 6.48 17.67 -12.70
C ALA A 78 6.19 18.88 -13.60
N GLY A 79 6.81 18.90 -14.78
CA GLY A 79 6.51 19.95 -15.76
C GLY A 79 5.00 19.99 -16.01
N THR A 80 4.46 21.18 -16.15
CA THR A 80 3.02 21.40 -16.32
C THR A 80 2.82 22.46 -17.37
N ILE A 81 1.81 22.27 -18.22
CA ILE A 81 1.38 23.29 -19.17
C ILE A 81 0.69 24.40 -18.37
N SER A 82 1.22 25.61 -18.43
CA SER A 82 0.59 26.80 -17.89
C SER A 82 -0.77 26.98 -18.55
N ARG A 83 -1.87 27.02 -17.77
CA ARG A 83 -3.21 27.23 -18.34
C ARG A 83 -3.41 28.63 -18.93
N VAL A 84 -2.56 29.58 -18.55
CA VAL A 84 -2.67 30.98 -18.99
C VAL A 84 -1.90 31.19 -20.28
N THR A 85 -0.66 30.70 -20.34
CA THR A 85 0.22 30.92 -21.49
C THR A 85 0.22 29.77 -22.48
N LEU A 86 -0.32 28.60 -22.10
CA LEU A 86 -0.23 27.32 -22.82
C LEU A 86 1.21 26.85 -23.06
N GLU A 87 2.19 27.46 -22.39
CA GLU A 87 3.59 27.08 -22.46
C GLU A 87 3.89 25.97 -21.45
N TRP A 88 4.79 25.07 -21.85
CA TRP A 88 5.34 24.09 -20.94
C TRP A 88 6.24 24.78 -19.90
N VAL A 89 5.78 24.81 -18.65
CA VAL A 89 6.64 25.23 -17.54
C VAL A 89 7.56 24.05 -17.23
N GLY A 90 8.85 24.25 -17.54
CA GLY A 90 9.88 23.23 -17.41
C GLY A 90 9.94 22.57 -16.03
N HIS A 91 10.51 21.37 -16.00
CA HIS A 91 10.73 20.64 -14.76
C HIS A 91 11.64 21.47 -13.82
N GLN A 92 11.22 21.66 -12.57
CA GLN A 92 12.10 22.24 -11.56
C GLN A 92 13.02 21.14 -11.02
N GLU A 93 14.34 21.35 -11.17
CA GLU A 93 15.42 20.42 -10.76
C GLU A 93 15.61 20.38 -9.23
N GLY A 94 14.56 20.07 -8.49
CA GLY A 94 14.66 19.75 -7.07
C GLY A 94 14.92 18.27 -6.84
N LYS A 95 15.71 17.91 -5.83
CA LYS A 95 15.87 16.51 -5.43
C LYS A 95 14.59 16.00 -4.76
N THR A 96 14.06 14.89 -5.27
CA THR A 96 12.92 14.20 -4.65
C THR A 96 13.35 13.54 -3.33
N LEU A 97 12.38 13.13 -2.52
CA LEU A 97 12.70 12.41 -1.28
C LEU A 97 13.42 11.09 -1.57
N ASP A 98 13.11 10.43 -2.67
CA ASP A 98 13.71 9.14 -3.01
C ASP A 98 15.13 9.29 -3.58
N ASP A 99 15.44 10.39 -4.27
CA ASP A 99 16.81 10.76 -4.66
C ASP A 99 17.68 10.97 -3.41
N ILE A 100 17.16 11.74 -2.43
CA ILE A 100 17.86 11.99 -1.16
C ILE A 100 18.10 10.67 -0.41
N LYS A 101 17.12 9.77 -0.40
CA LYS A 101 17.27 8.43 0.20
C LYS A 101 18.30 7.58 -0.55
N ALA A 102 18.36 7.68 -1.88
CA ALA A 102 19.34 6.97 -2.70
C ALA A 102 20.76 7.49 -2.41
N GLU A 103 20.95 8.80 -2.31
CA GLU A 103 22.24 9.39 -1.91
C GLU A 103 22.66 8.97 -0.50
N CYS A 104 21.72 8.91 0.44
CA CYS A 104 21.99 8.37 1.77
C CYS A 104 22.47 6.91 1.69
N ARG A 105 21.81 6.06 0.89
CA ARG A 105 22.22 4.66 0.67
C ARG A 105 23.62 4.57 0.09
N ASN A 106 23.90 5.35 -0.97
CA ASN A 106 25.20 5.36 -1.65
C ASN A 106 26.34 5.80 -0.71
N LYS A 107 26.05 6.64 0.29
CA LYS A 107 27.01 7.08 1.32
C LYS A 107 27.02 6.20 2.58
N GLY A 108 26.27 5.09 2.61
CA GLY A 108 26.17 4.20 3.78
C GLY A 108 25.51 4.86 5.00
N LEU A 109 24.65 5.86 4.78
CA LEU A 109 23.94 6.60 5.82
C LEU A 109 22.57 5.98 6.11
N GLN A 110 22.05 6.22 7.32
CA GLN A 110 20.71 5.79 7.66
C GLN A 110 19.65 6.51 6.80
N VAL A 111 18.69 5.76 6.26
CA VAL A 111 17.67 6.23 5.28
C VAL A 111 16.31 6.57 5.93
N SER A 112 16.19 6.45 7.26
CA SER A 112 14.95 6.74 7.99
C SER A 112 14.89 8.17 8.50
N GLY A 113 13.70 8.71 8.70
CA GLY A 113 13.47 10.04 9.27
C GLY A 113 12.79 10.98 8.28
N THR A 114 12.68 12.25 8.68
CA THR A 114 12.11 13.31 7.85
C THR A 114 13.09 13.74 6.74
N LYS A 115 12.61 14.48 5.73
CA LYS A 115 13.50 15.09 4.70
C LYS A 115 14.62 15.90 5.35
N TYR A 116 14.33 16.61 6.45
CA TYR A 116 15.31 17.36 7.22
C TYR A 116 16.45 16.47 7.73
N ASP A 117 16.11 15.35 8.39
CA ASP A 117 17.11 14.47 8.99
C ASP A 117 18.02 13.84 7.93
N LEU A 118 17.48 13.54 6.75
CA LEU A 118 18.25 12.98 5.63
C LEU A 118 19.23 14.00 5.04
N VAL A 119 18.75 15.21 4.75
CA VAL A 119 19.60 16.29 4.21
C VAL A 119 20.69 16.67 5.22
N LEU A 120 20.36 16.77 6.50
CA LEU A 120 21.34 17.05 7.56
C LEU A 120 22.45 15.99 7.57
N ARG A 121 22.10 14.69 7.53
CA ARG A 121 23.10 13.60 7.49
C ARG A 121 23.97 13.65 6.24
N LEU A 122 23.39 13.95 5.07
CA LEU A 122 24.15 14.10 3.83
C LEU A 122 25.17 15.24 3.93
N LEU A 123 24.77 16.40 4.46
CA LEU A 123 25.66 17.54 4.64
C LEU A 123 26.77 17.24 5.65
N GLN A 124 26.41 16.66 6.80
CA GLN A 124 27.36 16.22 7.83
C GLN A 124 28.40 15.24 7.26
N ALA A 125 27.97 14.25 6.47
CA ALA A 125 28.86 13.28 5.84
C ALA A 125 29.74 13.92 4.74
N THR A 126 29.20 14.86 3.97
CA THR A 126 29.92 15.50 2.85
C THR A 126 31.00 16.46 3.34
N HIS A 127 30.72 17.21 4.42
CA HIS A 127 31.65 18.21 4.97
C HIS A 127 32.42 17.71 6.20
N GLY A 128 32.25 16.45 6.59
CA GLY A 128 32.89 15.88 7.79
C GLY A 128 32.55 16.65 9.07
N VAL A 129 31.32 17.15 9.20
CA VAL A 129 30.86 17.91 10.37
C VAL A 129 29.92 17.03 11.19
N GLY A 130 30.21 16.84 12.47
CA GLY A 130 29.42 15.99 13.35
C GLY A 130 29.57 14.49 13.05
N THR A 131 28.78 13.67 13.72
CA THR A 131 28.78 12.21 13.58
C THR A 131 27.48 11.76 12.89
N PRO A 132 27.43 11.72 11.54
CA PRO A 132 26.22 11.32 10.84
C PRO A 132 25.88 9.88 11.17
N LYS A 133 24.60 9.64 11.49
CA LYS A 133 24.13 8.31 11.86
C LYS A 133 24.21 7.37 10.64
N ARG A 134 25.12 6.38 10.72
CA ARG A 134 25.35 5.37 9.68
C ARG A 134 24.25 4.30 9.69
N ALA A 135 24.03 3.68 8.54
CA ALA A 135 23.15 2.51 8.47
C ALA A 135 23.75 1.37 9.30
N ALA A 136 22.91 0.52 9.89
CA ALA A 136 23.39 -0.71 10.50
C ALA A 136 23.88 -1.65 9.39
N VAL A 137 25.17 -1.93 9.37
CA VAL A 137 25.82 -2.80 8.39
C VAL A 137 25.86 -4.22 8.95
N GLU A 138 25.74 -5.21 8.07
CA GLU A 138 25.98 -6.59 8.45
C GLU A 138 27.48 -6.82 8.69
N VAL A 139 27.80 -7.52 9.78
CA VAL A 139 29.17 -7.72 10.22
C VAL A 139 29.48 -9.21 10.12
N SER A 140 30.60 -9.56 9.51
CA SER A 140 31.09 -10.94 9.42
C SER A 140 31.41 -11.50 10.81
N SER A 141 31.63 -12.81 10.90
CA SER A 141 32.12 -13.46 12.13
C SER A 141 33.43 -12.87 12.65
N THR A 142 34.21 -12.20 11.78
CA THR A 142 35.47 -11.53 12.14
C THR A 142 35.30 -10.08 12.63
N GLY A 143 34.07 -9.56 12.67
CA GLY A 143 33.82 -8.17 13.10
C GLY A 143 33.98 -7.12 11.98
N ALA A 144 34.30 -7.54 10.75
CA ALA A 144 34.43 -6.65 9.60
C ALA A 144 33.08 -6.44 8.91
N PRO A 145 32.76 -5.22 8.41
CA PRO A 145 31.55 -5.00 7.63
C PRO A 145 31.58 -5.83 6.35
N ILE A 146 30.49 -6.56 6.08
CA ILE A 146 30.31 -7.28 4.82
C ILE A 146 30.08 -6.23 3.73
N VAL A 147 30.88 -6.27 2.67
CA VAL A 147 30.75 -5.41 1.49
C VAL A 147 30.23 -6.22 0.32
N ASP A 148 29.43 -5.59 -0.54
CA ASP A 148 28.98 -6.18 -1.79
C ASP A 148 30.10 -6.18 -2.84
N ALA A 149 29.81 -6.67 -4.05
CA ALA A 149 30.76 -6.70 -5.17
C ALA A 149 31.28 -5.31 -5.59
N SER A 150 30.60 -4.22 -5.19
CA SER A 150 31.01 -2.84 -5.45
C SER A 150 31.87 -2.25 -4.31
N GLY A 151 32.11 -3.01 -3.24
CA GLY A 151 32.78 -2.53 -2.04
C GLY A 151 31.88 -1.70 -1.12
N ALA A 152 30.57 -1.62 -1.40
CA ALA A 152 29.64 -0.90 -0.56
C ALA A 152 29.16 -1.78 0.61
N PRO A 153 29.05 -1.24 1.83
CA PRO A 153 28.61 -2.02 2.99
C PRO A 153 27.17 -2.52 2.82
N VAL A 154 26.97 -3.83 2.97
CA VAL A 154 25.66 -4.48 2.84
C VAL A 154 24.78 -4.07 4.03
N PRO A 155 23.63 -3.41 3.79
CA PRO A 155 22.74 -3.03 4.87
C PRO A 155 22.16 -4.29 5.52
N LYS A 156 22.19 -4.35 6.85
CA LYS A 156 21.63 -5.47 7.60
C LYS A 156 20.12 -5.60 7.29
N LYS A 157 19.74 -6.62 6.52
CA LYS A 157 18.32 -6.93 6.26
C LYS A 157 17.67 -7.19 7.61
N ARG A 158 16.68 -6.37 7.99
CA ARG A 158 15.93 -6.63 9.23
C ARG A 158 15.27 -7.99 9.07
N LYS A 159 15.45 -8.89 10.04
CA LYS A 159 14.71 -10.15 10.07
C LYS A 159 13.23 -9.81 9.93
N ALA A 160 12.58 -10.43 8.95
CA ALA A 160 11.14 -10.27 8.77
C ALA A 160 10.46 -10.59 10.11
N SER A 161 9.51 -9.76 10.52
CA SER A 161 8.80 -9.98 11.76
C SER A 161 7.98 -11.26 11.61
N THR A 162 8.38 -12.34 12.29
CA THR A 162 7.64 -13.60 12.35
C THR A 162 6.39 -13.52 13.24
N LYS A 163 6.12 -12.37 13.86
CA LYS A 163 4.89 -12.18 14.63
C LYS A 163 3.67 -12.28 13.72
N THR A 164 2.80 -13.23 14.05
CA THR A 164 1.46 -13.41 13.46
C THR A 164 0.73 -12.06 13.43
N PRO A 165 0.21 -11.64 12.27
CA PRO A 165 -0.56 -10.43 12.18
C PRO A 165 -1.87 -10.55 12.96
N ASP A 166 -2.42 -9.40 13.33
CA ASP A 166 -3.70 -9.29 14.02
C ASP A 166 -4.79 -9.14 12.95
N MET A 167 -5.58 -10.19 12.75
CA MET A 167 -6.56 -10.30 11.65
C MET A 167 -7.66 -9.23 11.74
N ASP A 168 -8.13 -8.93 12.94
CA ASP A 168 -9.12 -7.87 13.18
C ASP A 168 -8.58 -6.51 12.70
N LYS A 169 -7.30 -6.23 12.99
CA LYS A 169 -6.66 -5.00 12.51
C LYS A 169 -6.48 -4.97 10.99
N LEU A 170 -6.29 -6.12 10.33
CA LEU A 170 -6.24 -6.17 8.86
C LEU A 170 -7.61 -5.89 8.27
N SER A 171 -8.65 -6.56 8.77
CA SER A 171 -10.06 -6.33 8.39
C SER A 171 -10.47 -4.88 8.59
N GLU A 172 -10.15 -4.28 9.75
CA GLU A 172 -10.42 -2.87 10.02
C GLU A 172 -9.74 -1.91 9.04
N ARG A 173 -8.51 -2.21 8.58
CA ARG A 173 -7.79 -1.35 7.63
C ARG A 173 -8.52 -1.31 6.29
N ILE A 174 -9.02 -2.45 5.82
CA ILE A 174 -9.80 -2.51 4.58
C ILE A 174 -11.18 -1.90 4.75
N LYS A 175 -11.89 -2.18 5.87
CA LYS A 175 -13.14 -1.48 6.21
C LYS A 175 -12.96 0.04 6.18
N LYS A 176 -11.90 0.58 6.79
CA LYS A 176 -11.60 2.03 6.75
C LYS A 176 -11.36 2.55 5.34
N LYS A 177 -10.89 1.71 4.41
CA LYS A 177 -10.75 2.08 3.00
C LYS A 177 -12.09 2.12 2.30
N ILE A 178 -12.91 1.08 2.43
CA ILE A 178 -14.27 0.95 1.87
C ILE A 178 -15.16 2.10 2.35
N PHE A 179 -15.18 2.37 3.67
CA PHE A 179 -16.06 3.35 4.30
C PHE A 179 -15.44 4.76 4.40
N GLN A 180 -14.51 5.12 3.51
CA GLN A 180 -14.05 6.50 3.43
C GLN A 180 -15.23 7.44 3.13
N ASP A 181 -15.28 8.58 3.81
CA ASP A 181 -16.34 9.58 3.66
C ASP A 181 -16.51 10.00 2.18
N SER A 182 -17.55 9.47 1.54
CA SER A 182 -17.86 9.62 0.11
C SER A 182 -18.44 10.99 -0.23
N SER A 183 -18.91 11.75 0.78
CA SER A 183 -19.45 13.10 0.60
C SER A 183 -18.42 14.10 0.04
N LYS A 184 -17.13 13.75 0.11
CA LYS A 184 -16.00 14.56 -0.36
C LYS A 184 -15.39 14.06 -1.67
N TRP A 185 -15.97 13.05 -2.30
CA TRP A 185 -15.36 12.45 -3.49
C TRP A 185 -15.71 13.24 -4.73
N SER A 186 -14.73 13.43 -5.60
CA SER A 186 -14.98 13.82 -6.98
C SER A 186 -15.52 12.61 -7.75
N ASN A 187 -16.19 12.84 -8.88
CA ASN A 187 -16.62 11.76 -9.78
C ASN A 187 -15.47 10.83 -10.17
N GLN A 188 -14.26 11.37 -10.35
CA GLN A 188 -13.07 10.57 -10.65
C GLN A 188 -12.68 9.70 -9.45
N LYS A 189 -12.66 10.27 -8.24
CA LYS A 189 -12.34 9.51 -7.03
C LYS A 189 -13.34 8.38 -6.77
N PHE A 190 -14.61 8.58 -7.13
CA PHE A 190 -15.62 7.53 -7.06
C PHE A 190 -15.35 6.38 -8.04
N LYS A 191 -14.91 6.68 -9.27
CA LYS A 191 -14.53 5.66 -10.26
C LYS A 191 -13.25 4.91 -9.88
N ASP A 192 -12.31 5.59 -9.23
CA ASP A 192 -11.03 4.99 -8.84
C ASP A 192 -11.12 4.24 -7.51
N HIS A 193 -12.27 4.28 -6.83
CA HIS A 193 -12.40 3.76 -5.46
C HIS A 193 -12.13 2.27 -5.36
N ALA A 194 -12.74 1.45 -6.22
CA ALA A 194 -12.51 0.01 -6.21
C ALA A 194 -11.02 -0.31 -6.42
N SER A 195 -10.37 0.40 -7.36
CA SER A 195 -8.91 0.27 -7.59
C SER A 195 -8.08 0.59 -6.35
N ASP A 196 -8.43 1.67 -5.63
CA ASP A 196 -7.77 2.04 -4.37
C ASP A 196 -7.96 0.97 -3.27
N VAL A 197 -9.15 0.36 -3.19
CA VAL A 197 -9.46 -0.70 -2.22
C VAL A 197 -8.68 -1.98 -2.56
N PHE A 198 -8.72 -2.46 -3.80
CA PHE A 198 -7.98 -3.66 -4.21
C PHE A 198 -6.47 -3.46 -4.15
N SER A 199 -5.97 -2.26 -4.50
CA SER A 199 -4.56 -1.91 -4.27
C SER A 199 -4.19 -2.02 -2.80
N ALA A 200 -5.06 -1.58 -1.89
CA ALA A 200 -4.83 -1.72 -0.45
C ALA A 200 -4.83 -3.20 -0.01
N CYS A 201 -5.72 -4.02 -0.57
CA CYS A 201 -5.77 -5.47 -0.30
C CYS A 201 -4.48 -6.17 -0.75
N ALA A 202 -4.08 -5.99 -2.01
CA ALA A 202 -2.85 -6.55 -2.57
C ALA A 202 -1.61 -6.15 -1.75
N ASN A 203 -1.51 -4.86 -1.37
CA ASN A 203 -0.41 -4.38 -0.53
C ASN A 203 -0.39 -5.01 0.87
N ILE A 204 -1.56 -5.29 1.47
CA ILE A 204 -1.62 -5.96 2.77
C ILE A 204 -1.23 -7.43 2.63
N ILE A 205 -1.75 -8.14 1.64
CA ILE A 205 -1.43 -9.55 1.39
C ILE A 205 0.07 -9.71 1.11
N GLN A 206 0.63 -8.92 0.19
CA GLN A 206 2.06 -8.93 -0.11
C GLN A 206 2.91 -8.71 1.15
N LYS A 207 2.55 -7.72 1.97
CA LYS A 207 3.36 -7.36 3.14
C LYS A 207 3.20 -8.31 4.32
N GLU A 208 1.99 -8.80 4.56
CA GLU A 208 1.68 -9.57 5.76
C GLU A 208 1.81 -11.08 5.52
N ALA A 209 1.54 -11.58 4.30
CA ALA A 209 1.69 -13.00 3.95
C ALA A 209 3.07 -13.30 3.33
N PHE A 210 3.43 -12.63 2.24
CA PHE A 210 4.66 -12.91 1.49
C PHE A 210 5.92 -12.34 2.18
N ASP A 211 5.98 -11.04 2.47
CA ASP A 211 7.20 -10.42 3.04
C ASP A 211 7.55 -10.98 4.44
N LYS A 212 6.58 -11.57 5.14
CA LYS A 212 6.79 -12.27 6.43
C LYS A 212 7.10 -13.75 6.30
N GLY A 213 7.11 -14.27 5.09
CA GLY A 213 7.53 -15.63 4.78
C GLY A 213 6.46 -16.70 5.03
N PHE A 214 5.18 -16.34 5.22
CA PHE A 214 4.14 -17.35 5.54
C PHE A 214 3.84 -18.23 4.33
N VAL A 215 3.84 -17.66 3.14
CA VAL A 215 3.62 -18.38 1.87
C VAL A 215 4.74 -19.39 1.62
N GLU A 216 6.00 -18.98 1.78
CA GLU A 216 7.18 -19.83 1.59
C GLU A 216 7.25 -20.97 2.61
N ARG A 217 6.72 -20.74 3.83
CA ARG A 217 6.57 -21.77 4.86
C ARG A 217 5.33 -22.65 4.67
N LYS A 218 4.48 -22.35 3.67
CA LYS A 218 3.18 -23.00 3.46
C LYS A 218 2.30 -22.97 4.73
N ASP A 219 2.38 -21.87 5.46
CA ASP A 219 1.66 -21.68 6.72
C ASP A 219 0.21 -21.25 6.43
N LEU A 220 -0.76 -21.92 7.05
CA LEU A 220 -2.20 -21.61 6.92
C LEU A 220 -2.53 -20.17 7.31
N THR A 221 -1.69 -19.53 8.14
CA THR A 221 -1.80 -18.10 8.47
C THR A 221 -1.84 -17.22 7.20
N ALA A 222 -1.21 -17.63 6.09
CA ALA A 222 -1.26 -16.88 4.84
C ALA A 222 -2.70 -16.80 4.28
N LEU A 223 -3.48 -17.87 4.44
CA LEU A 223 -4.86 -17.95 3.98
C LEU A 223 -5.79 -17.15 4.91
N ASP A 224 -5.59 -17.25 6.23
CA ASP A 224 -6.30 -16.42 7.22
C ASP A 224 -6.13 -14.92 6.95
N ILE A 225 -4.93 -14.51 6.48
CA ILE A 225 -4.67 -13.12 6.08
C ILE A 225 -5.51 -12.73 4.86
N CYS A 226 -5.61 -13.59 3.86
CA CYS A 226 -6.45 -13.36 2.68
C CYS A 226 -7.92 -13.25 3.10
N GLU A 227 -8.42 -14.16 3.91
CA GLU A 227 -9.79 -14.13 4.44
C GLU A 227 -10.07 -12.83 5.19
N ALA A 228 -9.21 -12.45 6.15
CA ALA A 228 -9.37 -11.21 6.91
C ALA A 228 -9.36 -9.94 6.04
N VAL A 229 -8.62 -9.95 4.93
CA VAL A 229 -8.55 -8.84 3.95
C VAL A 229 -9.81 -8.76 3.09
N PHE A 230 -10.36 -9.91 2.67
CA PHE A 230 -11.52 -9.97 1.77
C PHE A 230 -12.87 -9.96 2.49
N GLU A 231 -12.93 -10.42 3.75
CA GLU A 231 -14.15 -10.44 4.56
C GLU A 231 -14.91 -9.10 4.51
N PRO A 232 -14.29 -7.92 4.73
CA PRO A 232 -14.97 -6.63 4.56
C PRO A 232 -15.61 -6.37 3.21
N ILE A 233 -15.05 -6.91 2.13
CA ILE A 233 -15.53 -6.72 0.76
C ILE A 233 -16.76 -7.61 0.57
N VAL A 234 -16.66 -8.88 0.95
CA VAL A 234 -17.74 -9.87 0.86
C VAL A 234 -18.96 -9.39 1.66
N SER A 235 -18.79 -9.02 2.94
CA SER A 235 -19.93 -8.56 3.75
C SER A 235 -20.49 -7.18 3.33
N ASN A 236 -19.89 -6.46 2.36
CA ASN A 236 -20.33 -5.12 1.94
C ASN A 236 -20.43 -4.93 0.42
N GLU A 237 -20.60 -6.01 -0.33
CA GLU A 237 -20.67 -6.02 -1.80
C GLU A 237 -21.60 -4.93 -2.37
N SER A 238 -22.79 -4.78 -1.79
CA SER A 238 -23.79 -3.78 -2.23
C SER A 238 -23.29 -2.34 -2.22
N ARG A 239 -22.39 -1.95 -1.29
CA ARG A 239 -21.90 -0.58 -1.19
C ARG A 239 -20.86 -0.21 -2.23
N LEU A 240 -20.19 -1.23 -2.74
CA LEU A 240 -19.09 -1.11 -3.66
C LEU A 240 -19.58 -1.39 -5.11
N SER A 241 -20.78 -1.95 -5.28
CA SER A 241 -21.47 -2.05 -6.57
C SER A 241 -21.58 -0.68 -7.27
N GLY A 242 -21.23 -0.64 -8.56
CA GLY A 242 -21.25 0.58 -9.40
C GLY A 242 -20.04 1.52 -9.25
N GLN A 243 -19.05 1.20 -8.40
CA GLN A 243 -17.87 2.03 -8.15
C GLN A 243 -16.68 1.67 -9.06
N GLY A 244 -16.80 1.95 -10.36
CA GLY A 244 -15.72 1.74 -11.33
C GLY A 244 -15.55 0.28 -11.77
N TYR A 245 -15.09 0.10 -13.00
CA TYR A 245 -14.86 -1.22 -13.61
C TYR A 245 -13.57 -1.86 -13.09
N ALA A 246 -13.43 -3.17 -13.31
CA ALA A 246 -12.24 -3.97 -13.06
C ALA A 246 -10.96 -3.18 -13.34
N SER A 247 -10.18 -3.01 -12.27
CA SER A 247 -8.89 -2.34 -12.33
C SER A 247 -7.78 -3.39 -12.33
N CYS A 248 -6.64 -3.07 -12.94
CA CYS A 248 -5.41 -3.86 -12.85
C CYS A 248 -5.11 -4.29 -11.39
N SER A 249 -5.45 -3.44 -10.42
CA SER A 249 -5.30 -3.72 -8.99
C SER A 249 -6.11 -4.91 -8.48
N ALA A 250 -7.29 -5.16 -9.05
CA ALA A 250 -8.13 -6.29 -8.67
C ALA A 250 -7.53 -7.62 -9.16
N TYR A 251 -7.05 -7.64 -10.40
CA TYR A 251 -6.29 -8.75 -11.00
C TYR A 251 -5.03 -9.08 -10.18
N MET A 252 -4.23 -8.06 -9.86
CA MET A 252 -3.05 -8.24 -9.00
C MET A 252 -3.42 -8.83 -7.62
N CYS A 253 -4.56 -8.43 -7.07
CA CYS A 253 -5.03 -8.97 -5.79
C CYS A 253 -5.47 -10.44 -5.92
N ALA A 254 -6.16 -10.79 -7.01
CA ALA A 254 -6.56 -12.16 -7.30
C ALA A 254 -5.35 -13.08 -7.50
N ASP A 255 -4.33 -12.65 -8.26
CA ASP A 255 -3.11 -13.42 -8.48
C ASP A 255 -2.37 -13.74 -7.17
N LEU A 256 -2.30 -12.78 -6.24
CA LEU A 256 -1.72 -13.02 -4.92
C LEU A 256 -2.50 -14.07 -4.12
N VAL A 257 -3.84 -14.05 -4.19
CA VAL A 257 -4.69 -15.05 -3.53
C VAL A 257 -4.48 -16.44 -4.15
N LYS A 258 -4.40 -16.54 -5.48
CA LYS A 258 -4.09 -17.79 -6.19
C LYS A 258 -2.75 -18.37 -5.75
N GLU A 259 -1.74 -17.52 -5.64
CA GLU A 259 -0.40 -17.94 -5.22
C GLU A 259 -0.38 -18.43 -3.76
N VAL A 260 -1.11 -17.76 -2.85
CA VAL A 260 -1.31 -18.23 -1.47
C VAL A 260 -2.00 -19.59 -1.44
N ILE A 261 -3.11 -19.74 -2.16
CA ILE A 261 -3.87 -20.98 -2.31
C ILE A 261 -2.96 -22.12 -2.81
N ARG A 262 -2.19 -21.87 -3.86
CA ARG A 262 -1.29 -22.88 -4.47
C ARG A 262 -0.18 -23.30 -3.51
N ALA A 263 0.38 -22.36 -2.75
CA ALA A 263 1.43 -22.66 -1.79
C ALA A 263 0.91 -23.50 -0.61
N VAL A 264 -0.25 -23.14 -0.08
CA VAL A 264 -0.79 -23.71 1.16
C VAL A 264 -1.66 -24.96 0.91
N GLY A 265 -2.29 -25.08 -0.25
CA GLY A 265 -3.24 -26.15 -0.58
C GLY A 265 -2.68 -27.56 -0.36
N SER A 266 -1.40 -27.78 -0.65
CA SER A 266 -0.71 -29.06 -0.41
C SER A 266 -0.57 -29.47 1.07
N GLN A 267 -0.95 -28.62 2.03
CA GLN A 267 -0.87 -28.87 3.46
C GLN A 267 -2.24 -28.96 4.13
N MET A 268 -3.32 -28.73 3.39
CA MET A 268 -4.68 -28.66 3.93
C MET A 268 -5.31 -30.05 4.04
N SER A 269 -6.08 -30.29 5.10
CA SER A 269 -6.98 -31.45 5.17
C SER A 269 -8.19 -31.25 4.26
N LEU A 270 -8.87 -32.33 3.90
CA LEU A 270 -10.09 -32.28 3.06
C LEU A 270 -11.20 -31.44 3.70
N GLU A 271 -11.37 -31.53 5.03
CA GLU A 271 -12.29 -30.66 5.78
C GLU A 271 -11.92 -29.18 5.65
N THR A 272 -10.63 -28.84 5.75
CA THR A 272 -10.15 -27.45 5.63
C THR A 272 -10.34 -26.93 4.19
N ILE A 273 -10.13 -27.81 3.20
CA ILE A 273 -10.39 -27.52 1.79
C ILE A 273 -11.86 -27.17 1.56
N ALA A 274 -12.79 -27.96 2.12
CA ALA A 274 -14.22 -27.73 1.97
C ALA A 274 -14.65 -26.37 2.53
N VAL A 275 -14.16 -25.99 3.73
CA VAL A 275 -14.45 -24.68 4.35
C VAL A 275 -13.93 -23.53 3.48
N HIS A 276 -12.67 -23.60 3.03
CA HIS A 276 -12.11 -22.52 2.23
C HIS A 276 -12.67 -22.47 0.80
N ARG A 277 -13.19 -23.58 0.26
CA ARG A 277 -13.91 -23.58 -1.02
C ARG A 277 -15.16 -22.70 -0.98
N GLU A 278 -15.93 -22.73 0.11
CA GLU A 278 -17.10 -21.86 0.26
C GLU A 278 -16.69 -20.39 0.26
N TRP A 279 -15.68 -20.04 1.06
CA TRP A 279 -15.12 -18.70 1.10
C TRP A 279 -14.57 -18.22 -0.27
N ILE A 280 -13.83 -19.06 -1.01
CA ILE A 280 -13.32 -18.69 -2.34
C ILE A 280 -14.49 -18.40 -3.31
N ASN A 281 -15.59 -19.16 -3.20
CA ASN A 281 -16.79 -18.90 -4.01
C ASN A 281 -17.44 -17.55 -3.67
N GLU A 282 -17.48 -17.16 -2.38
CA GLU A 282 -17.96 -15.85 -1.96
C GLU A 282 -17.05 -14.71 -2.47
N VAL A 283 -15.73 -14.90 -2.39
CA VAL A 283 -14.75 -13.96 -2.94
C VAL A 283 -14.91 -13.83 -4.45
N ARG A 284 -15.12 -14.95 -5.16
CA ARG A 284 -15.37 -14.96 -6.61
C ARG A 284 -16.64 -14.19 -6.96
N GLY A 285 -17.73 -14.42 -6.24
CA GLY A 285 -18.98 -13.66 -6.42
C GLY A 285 -18.75 -12.16 -6.22
N SER A 286 -18.05 -11.81 -5.16
CA SER A 286 -17.68 -10.42 -4.87
C SER A 286 -16.81 -9.81 -5.97
N LEU A 287 -15.77 -10.51 -6.44
CA LEU A 287 -14.88 -10.04 -7.52
C LEU A 287 -15.63 -9.85 -8.84
N SER A 288 -16.55 -10.76 -9.17
CA SER A 288 -17.40 -10.67 -10.36
C SER A 288 -18.28 -9.43 -10.33
N ALA A 289 -18.79 -9.03 -9.15
CA ALA A 289 -19.54 -7.79 -8.99
C ALA A 289 -18.71 -6.52 -9.32
N TYR A 290 -17.38 -6.63 -9.36
CA TYR A 290 -16.45 -5.57 -9.81
C TYR A 290 -16.00 -5.72 -11.27
N GLY A 291 -16.58 -6.66 -12.00
CA GLY A 291 -16.22 -6.95 -13.39
C GLY A 291 -14.87 -7.65 -13.55
N VAL A 292 -14.30 -8.20 -12.47
CA VAL A 292 -13.19 -9.15 -12.59
C VAL A 292 -13.79 -10.44 -13.09
N ASP A 293 -13.32 -10.91 -14.25
CA ASP A 293 -13.87 -12.12 -14.85
C ASP A 293 -13.67 -13.32 -13.91
N SER A 294 -14.74 -14.08 -13.69
CA SER A 294 -14.74 -15.19 -12.73
C SER A 294 -13.76 -16.30 -13.09
N PHE A 295 -13.43 -16.41 -14.39
CA PHE A 295 -12.50 -17.38 -14.96
C PHE A 295 -11.12 -17.37 -14.31
N GLU A 296 -10.75 -16.27 -13.67
CA GLU A 296 -9.42 -16.14 -13.09
C GLU A 296 -9.18 -17.03 -11.87
N LEU A 297 -10.21 -17.38 -11.10
CA LEU A 297 -10.07 -18.23 -9.91
C LEU A 297 -10.56 -19.66 -10.13
N ASP A 298 -11.10 -19.95 -11.31
CA ASP A 298 -11.74 -21.25 -11.59
C ASP A 298 -10.70 -22.38 -11.65
N ASP A 299 -9.49 -22.13 -12.18
CA ASP A 299 -8.40 -23.11 -12.21
C ASP A 299 -7.94 -23.52 -10.79
N GLU A 300 -7.85 -22.56 -9.88
CA GLU A 300 -7.50 -22.82 -8.48
C GLU A 300 -8.64 -23.47 -7.68
N LEU A 301 -9.89 -23.14 -7.99
CA LEU A 301 -11.05 -23.83 -7.41
C LEU A 301 -11.06 -25.31 -7.83
N ASN A 302 -10.79 -25.59 -9.10
CA ASN A 302 -10.70 -26.97 -9.61
C ASN A 302 -9.60 -27.77 -8.90
N MET A 303 -8.49 -27.12 -8.51
CA MET A 303 -7.42 -27.76 -7.72
C MET A 303 -7.90 -28.21 -6.33
N PHE A 304 -8.86 -27.51 -5.73
CA PHE A 304 -9.48 -27.91 -4.47
C PHE A 304 -10.58 -28.97 -4.63
N GLU A 305 -11.22 -29.04 -5.80
CA GLU A 305 -12.30 -29.99 -6.07
C GLU A 305 -11.79 -31.40 -6.38
N ALA A 306 -10.65 -31.54 -7.04
CA ALA A 306 -10.14 -32.85 -7.44
C ALA A 306 -9.95 -33.83 -6.25
N PRO A 307 -9.32 -33.44 -5.11
CA PRO A 307 -9.16 -34.35 -3.98
C PRO A 307 -10.48 -34.75 -3.30
N LEU A 308 -11.50 -33.89 -3.36
CA LEU A 308 -12.82 -34.19 -2.77
C LEU A 308 -13.59 -35.21 -3.61
N LEU A 309 -13.51 -35.08 -4.94
CA LEU A 309 -14.15 -36.02 -5.86
C LEU A 309 -13.51 -37.42 -5.79
N GLU A 310 -12.19 -37.50 -5.65
CA GLU A 310 -11.50 -38.78 -5.45
C GLU A 310 -11.95 -39.49 -4.16
N GLN A 311 -12.20 -38.74 -3.08
CA GLN A 311 -12.70 -39.31 -1.83
C GLN A 311 -14.15 -39.81 -1.96
N GLU A 312 -15.03 -39.05 -2.63
CA GLU A 312 -16.42 -39.47 -2.87
C GLU A 312 -16.48 -40.78 -3.69
N ASP A 313 -15.62 -40.94 -4.69
CA ASP A 313 -15.53 -42.17 -5.49
C ASP A 313 -15.00 -43.37 -4.67
N GLU A 314 -14.06 -43.14 -3.73
CA GLU A 314 -13.58 -44.17 -2.80
C GLU A 314 -14.67 -44.63 -1.83
N ASP A 315 -15.38 -43.70 -1.20
CA ASP A 315 -16.46 -44.01 -0.24
C ASP A 315 -17.63 -44.76 -0.92
N LEU A 316 -18.00 -44.37 -2.15
CA LEU A 316 -19.00 -45.08 -2.96
C LEU A 316 -18.57 -46.50 -3.34
N SER A 317 -17.26 -46.74 -3.49
CA SER A 317 -16.71 -48.06 -3.79
C SER A 317 -16.73 -49.01 -2.59
N GLU A 318 -16.65 -48.47 -1.36
CA GLU A 318 -16.71 -49.25 -0.11
C GLU A 318 -18.14 -49.60 0.30
N GLU A 319 -19.10 -48.67 0.17
CA GLU A 319 -20.51 -48.93 0.50
C GLU A 319 -21.22 -49.81 -0.55
N GLY A 320 -20.66 -49.89 -1.77
CA GLY A 320 -21.31 -50.49 -2.94
C GLY A 320 -21.03 -51.97 -3.22
N ASN A 321 -20.32 -52.72 -2.37
CA ASN A 321 -20.02 -54.14 -2.65
C ASN A 321 -20.74 -55.14 -1.72
N PRO A 322 -22.08 -55.29 -1.86
CA PRO A 322 -22.85 -56.30 -1.12
C PRO A 322 -22.49 -57.74 -1.50
N CYS A 323 -21.66 -57.96 -2.52
CA CYS A 323 -21.23 -59.31 -2.95
C CYS A 323 -20.08 -59.90 -2.12
N ARG A 324 -19.39 -59.14 -1.25
CA ARG A 324 -18.26 -59.67 -0.47
C ARG A 324 -18.62 -60.32 0.87
N GLN A 325 -19.89 -60.29 1.30
CA GLN A 325 -20.31 -60.88 2.58
C GLN A 325 -20.83 -62.33 2.49
N LEU A 326 -20.79 -62.99 1.33
CA LEU A 326 -21.37 -64.34 1.15
C LEU A 326 -20.37 -65.50 1.05
N GLU A 327 -19.06 -65.29 1.17
CA GLU A 327 -18.06 -66.37 1.02
C GLU A 327 -17.42 -66.87 2.33
N VAL A 328 -17.99 -66.56 3.50
CA VAL A 328 -17.53 -67.11 4.79
C VAL A 328 -18.70 -67.72 5.57
N GLN A 329 -19.26 -68.82 5.05
CA GLN A 329 -19.95 -69.85 5.84
C GLN A 329 -19.73 -71.23 5.21
#